data_AF-K2AAN7-F1
#
_entry.id   AF-K2AAN7-F1
#
_cell.length_a   1.000
_cell.length_b   1.000
_cell.length_c   1.000
_cell.angle_alpha   90.00
_cell.angle_beta   90.00
_cell.angle_gamma   90.00
#
_symmetry.space_group_name_H-M   'P 1'
#
loop_
_entity.id
_entity.type
_entity.pdbx_description
1 polymer ?
#
loop_
_entity_poly.entity_id
_entity_poly.type
_entity_poly.pdbx_seq_one_letter_code
_entity_poly.pdbx_strand_id
1 'polypeptide(L)'
;MSLLDKFKKKKASNADPMDPQNMGMLQRMAMKKLQKMSPAEREQLMKKVMTPDNIQKNKADILKTLEQMKKTGQMNDHQIFEAKKRLGLL
;
A
#
# COMPACT_ATOMS: atom_id res chain seq x y z
N MET A 1 10.16 38.57 -12.07
CA MET A 1 9.99 37.10 -12.11
C MET A 1 11.37 36.46 -11.99
N SER A 2 11.72 35.95 -10.80
CA SER A 2 13.03 35.37 -10.52
C SER A 2 13.09 33.91 -10.96
N LEU A 3 14.25 33.47 -11.49
CA LEU A 3 14.52 32.05 -11.80
C LEU A 3 14.36 31.13 -10.58
N LEU A 4 14.42 31.67 -9.36
CA LEU A 4 14.15 30.95 -8.12
C LEU A 4 12.68 30.54 -7.93
N ASP A 5 11.71 31.26 -8.52
CA ASP A 5 10.29 30.91 -8.39
C ASP A 5 9.91 29.66 -9.18
N LYS A 6 10.65 29.31 -10.24
CA LYS A 6 10.41 28.08 -11.01
C LYS A 6 10.83 26.81 -10.26
N PHE A 7 11.80 26.89 -9.34
CA PHE A 7 12.21 25.77 -8.49
C PHE A 7 11.30 25.57 -7.27
N LYS A 8 10.45 26.56 -6.96
CA LYS A 8 9.43 26.49 -5.90
C LYS A 8 8.09 25.93 -6.38
N LYS A 9 8.04 25.30 -7.56
CA LYS A 9 6.84 24.69 -8.11
C LYS A 9 6.49 23.41 -7.34
N LYS A 10 5.76 23.59 -6.25
CA LYS A 10 4.65 22.75 -5.78
C LYS A 10 4.94 21.24 -5.89
N LYS A 11 5.60 20.66 -4.88
CA LYS A 11 5.45 19.22 -4.57
C LYS A 11 3.97 19.01 -4.28
N ALA A 12 3.22 18.61 -5.31
CA ALA A 12 1.83 18.23 -5.16
C ALA A 12 1.78 17.06 -4.18
N SER A 13 1.09 17.26 -3.05
CA SER A 13 0.91 16.31 -1.95
C SER A 13 -0.03 15.15 -2.30
N ASN A 14 -0.17 14.81 -3.58
CA ASN A 14 -1.00 13.73 -4.12
C ASN A 14 -0.18 12.87 -5.11
N ALA A 15 1.08 12.62 -4.79
CA ALA A 15 1.86 11.61 -5.48
C ALA A 15 1.34 10.24 -5.01
N ASP A 16 0.53 9.57 -5.84
CA ASP A 16 0.13 8.20 -5.58
C ASP A 16 1.42 7.38 -5.32
N PRO A 17 1.58 6.76 -4.13
CA PRO A 17 2.76 5.98 -3.81
C PRO A 17 2.92 4.77 -4.73
N MET A 18 1.86 4.41 -5.48
CA MET A 18 1.89 3.38 -6.51
C MET A 18 2.26 3.90 -7.90
N ASP A 19 2.43 5.21 -8.09
CA ASP A 19 2.90 5.78 -9.35
C ASP A 19 4.37 5.38 -9.59
N PRO A 20 4.69 4.74 -10.73
CA PRO A 20 6.07 4.39 -11.07
C PRO A 20 7.03 5.57 -10.96
N GLN A 21 6.59 6.80 -11.24
CA GLN A 21 7.42 8.00 -11.17
C GLN A 21 7.89 8.34 -9.76
N ASN A 22 7.11 7.95 -8.73
CA ASN A 22 7.40 8.22 -7.32
C ASN A 22 8.16 7.09 -6.62
N MET A 23 8.37 5.95 -7.29
CA MET A 23 9.10 4.80 -6.73
C MET A 23 10.61 4.90 -6.94
N GLY A 24 11.37 4.57 -5.88
CA GLY A 24 12.82 4.38 -5.99
C GLY A 24 13.18 3.19 -6.90
N MET A 25 14.40 3.17 -7.46
CA MET A 25 14.83 2.09 -8.36
C MET A 25 14.64 0.68 -7.76
N LEU A 26 14.91 0.52 -6.46
CA LEU A 26 14.70 -0.76 -5.77
C LEU A 26 13.23 -1.17 -5.72
N GLN A 27 12.32 -0.24 -5.40
CA GLN A 27 10.87 -0.49 -5.40
C GLN A 27 10.37 -0.86 -6.80
N ARG A 28 10.84 -0.15 -7.84
CA ARG A 28 10.51 -0.47 -9.24
C ARG A 28 10.95 -1.88 -9.63
N MET A 29 12.14 -2.29 -9.21
CA MET A 29 12.65 -3.65 -9.46
C MET A 29 11.84 -4.71 -8.70
N ALA A 30 11.48 -4.44 -7.44
CA ALA A 30 10.61 -5.32 -6.66
C ALA A 30 9.21 -5.46 -7.30
N MET A 31 8.61 -4.36 -7.75
CA MET A 31 7.31 -4.38 -8.46
C MET A 31 7.39 -5.14 -9.78
N LYS A 32 8.46 -4.94 -10.57
CA LYS A 32 8.69 -5.74 -11.79
C LYS A 32 8.83 -7.22 -11.48
N LYS A 33 9.52 -7.59 -10.40
CA LYS A 33 9.65 -8.99 -9.98
C LYS A 33 8.31 -9.57 -9.55
N LEU A 34 7.53 -8.81 -8.76
CA LEU A 34 6.17 -9.19 -8.38
C LEU A 34 5.25 -9.38 -9.58
N GLN A 35 5.33 -8.52 -10.59
CA GLN A 35 4.54 -8.64 -11.83
C GLN A 35 4.92 -9.87 -12.65
N LYS A 36 6.20 -10.26 -12.63
CA LYS A 36 6.72 -11.43 -13.35
C LYS A 36 6.56 -12.75 -12.61
N MET A 37 6.20 -12.74 -11.33
CA MET A 37 5.91 -13.97 -10.57
C MET A 37 4.63 -14.65 -11.10
N SER A 38 4.65 -15.98 -11.11
CA SER A 38 3.47 -16.79 -11.36
C SER A 38 2.42 -16.62 -10.25
N PRO A 39 1.14 -16.95 -10.51
CA PRO A 39 0.10 -16.90 -9.48
C PRO A 39 0.47 -17.71 -8.22
N ALA A 40 1.07 -18.91 -8.41
CA ALA A 40 1.52 -19.76 -7.32
C ALA A 40 2.61 -19.12 -6.46
N GLU A 41 3.59 -18.47 -7.07
CA GLU A 41 4.65 -17.76 -6.33
C GLU A 41 4.11 -16.53 -5.60
N ARG A 42 3.18 -15.80 -6.23
CA ARG A 42 2.52 -14.66 -5.59
C ARG A 42 1.70 -15.11 -4.38
N GLU A 43 0.97 -16.22 -4.48
CA GLU A 43 0.27 -16.81 -3.32
C GLU A 43 1.22 -17.21 -2.21
N GLN A 44 2.34 -17.87 -2.52
CA GLN A 44 3.34 -18.22 -1.52
C GLN A 44 3.93 -16.99 -0.83
N LEU A 45 4.19 -15.92 -1.58
CA LEU A 45 4.64 -14.66 -1.03
C LEU A 45 3.57 -14.05 -0.10
N MET A 46 2.32 -13.98 -0.56
CA MET A 46 1.21 -13.47 0.25
C MET A 46 1.05 -14.27 1.54
N LYS A 47 1.15 -15.60 1.50
CA LYS A 47 1.15 -16.46 2.70
C LYS A 47 2.29 -16.15 3.67
N LYS A 48 3.49 -15.86 3.17
CA LYS A 48 4.65 -15.47 4.00
C LYS A 48 4.47 -14.09 4.64
N VAL A 49 3.84 -13.16 3.92
CA VAL A 49 3.62 -11.79 4.41
C VAL A 49 2.43 -11.74 5.38
N MET A 50 1.35 -12.47 5.10
CA MET A 50 0.14 -12.55 5.92
C MET A 50 0.26 -13.58 7.06
N THR A 51 1.41 -13.60 7.74
CA THR A 51 1.57 -14.36 8.98
C THR A 51 1.05 -13.56 10.17
N PRO A 52 0.53 -14.20 11.24
CA PRO A 52 0.04 -13.50 12.42
C PRO A 52 1.07 -12.53 13.02
N ASP A 53 2.34 -12.94 13.07
CA ASP A 53 3.43 -12.12 13.59
C ASP A 53 3.63 -10.83 12.78
N ASN A 54 3.60 -10.92 11.45
CA ASN A 54 3.75 -9.76 10.58
C ASN A 54 2.52 -8.86 10.62
N ILE A 55 1.33 -9.44 10.72
CA ILE A 55 0.08 -8.68 10.86
C ILE A 55 0.08 -7.93 12.19
N GLN A 56 0.51 -8.54 13.28
CA GLN A 56 0.62 -7.86 14.58
C GLN A 56 1.65 -6.73 14.54
N LYS A 57 2.84 -6.98 13.97
CA LYS A 57 3.88 -5.96 13.81
C LYS A 57 3.40 -4.73 13.02
N ASN A 58 2.59 -4.94 11.99
CA ASN A 58 2.08 -3.88 11.12
C ASN A 58 0.61 -3.51 11.41
N LYS A 59 0.06 -3.92 12.56
CA LYS A 59 -1.37 -3.79 12.89
C LYS A 59 -1.88 -2.35 12.75
N ALA A 60 -1.13 -1.39 13.28
CA ALA A 60 -1.51 0.02 13.24
C ALA A 60 -1.65 0.54 11.80
N ASP A 61 -0.69 0.19 10.94
CA ASP A 61 -0.70 0.61 9.53
C ASP A 61 -1.83 -0.08 8.76
N ILE A 62 -2.04 -1.39 8.98
CA ILE A 62 -3.14 -2.13 8.35
C ILE A 62 -4.50 -1.54 8.73
N LEU A 63 -4.71 -1.23 10.01
CA LEU A 63 -5.96 -0.61 10.47
C LEU A 63 -6.15 0.78 9.85
N LYS A 64 -5.10 1.59 9.80
CA LYS A 64 -5.13 2.92 9.17
C LYS A 64 -5.45 2.85 7.68
N THR A 65 -4.89 1.88 6.96
CA THR A 65 -5.19 1.64 5.55
C THR A 65 -6.64 1.22 5.37
N LEU A 66 -7.15 0.27 6.16
CA LEU A 66 -8.56 -0.13 6.12
C LEU A 66 -9.48 1.06 6.39
N GLU A 67 -9.17 1.90 7.37
CA GLU A 67 -9.96 3.11 7.63
C GLU A 67 -9.89 4.13 6.48
N GLN A 68 -8.75 4.29 5.82
CA GLN A 68 -8.65 5.11 4.62
C GLN A 68 -9.52 4.55 3.51
N MET A 69 -9.51 3.23 3.28
CA MET A 69 -10.35 2.59 2.27
C MET A 69 -11.85 2.75 2.56
N LYS A 70 -12.24 2.74 3.84
CA LYS A 70 -13.59 3.11 4.27
C LYS A 70 -13.89 4.56 3.92
N LYS A 71 -13.00 5.49 4.30
CA LYS A 71 -13.19 6.94 4.07
C LYS A 71 -13.25 7.31 2.59
N THR A 72 -12.52 6.61 1.73
CA THR A 72 -12.55 6.83 0.27
C THR A 72 -13.71 6.11 -0.42
N GLY A 73 -14.53 5.35 0.31
CA GLY A 73 -15.65 4.60 -0.25
C GLY A 73 -15.24 3.34 -1.04
N GLN A 74 -13.96 2.95 -0.99
CA GLN A 74 -13.48 1.71 -1.61
C GLN A 74 -14.00 0.45 -0.90
N MET A 75 -14.33 0.56 0.39
CA MET A 75 -14.91 -0.51 1.18
C MET A 75 -16.03 0.00 2.08
N ASN A 76 -17.10 -0.79 2.22
CA ASN A 76 -18.17 -0.53 3.19
C ASN A 76 -17.83 -1.10 4.58
N ASP A 77 -18.64 -0.77 5.58
CA ASP A 77 -18.41 -1.18 6.97
C ASP A 77 -18.37 -2.69 7.16
N HIS A 78 -19.23 -3.41 6.46
CA HIS A 78 -19.26 -4.87 6.51
C HIS A 78 -17.99 -5.49 5.92
N GLN A 79 -17.51 -4.96 4.80
CA GLN A 79 -16.27 -5.41 4.14
C GLN A 79 -15.05 -5.13 5.00
N ILE A 80 -15.01 -3.99 5.68
CA ILE A 80 -13.94 -3.64 6.63
C ILE A 80 -13.96 -4.59 7.83
N PHE A 81 -15.14 -4.87 8.38
CA PHE A 81 -15.30 -5.78 9.50
C PHE A 81 -14.81 -7.20 9.15
N GLU A 82 -15.25 -7.73 8.01
CA GLU A 82 -14.81 -9.04 7.52
C GLU A 82 -13.30 -9.07 7.23
N ALA A 83 -12.73 -8.00 6.69
CA ALA A 83 -11.29 -7.89 6.47
C ALA A 83 -10.51 -7.90 7.81
N LYS A 84 -10.94 -7.12 8.81
CA LYS A 84 -10.33 -7.13 10.15
C LYS A 84 -10.41 -8.52 10.79
N LYS A 85 -11.55 -9.20 10.66
CA LYS A 85 -11.75 -10.56 11.16
C LYS A 85 -10.77 -11.56 10.53
N ARG A 86 -10.65 -11.56 9.20
CA ARG A 86 -9.75 -12.46 8.47
C ARG A 86 -8.28 -12.22 8.79
N LEU A 87 -7.92 -11.00 9.12
CA LEU A 87 -6.56 -10.62 9.51
C LEU A 87 -6.29 -10.85 11.01
N GLY A 88 -7.27 -11.29 11.81
CA GLY A 88 -7.10 -11.44 13.26
C GLY A 88 -6.89 -10.10 13.99
N LEU A 89 -7.50 -9.04 13.47
CA LEU A 89 -7.39 -7.66 13.96
C LEU A 89 -8.62 -7.18 14.73
N LEU A 90 -9.60 -8.06 14.95
CA LEU A 90 -10.75 -7.84 15.83
C LEU A 90 -10.43 -8.22 17.27
#